data_AF-A0A1G0MWR7-F1
#
_entry.id   AF-A0A1G0MWR7-F1
#
_cell.length_a   1.000
_cell.length_b   1.000
_cell.length_c   1.000
_cell.angle_alpha   90.00
_cell.angle_beta   90.00
_cell.angle_gamma   90.00
#
_symmetry.space_group_name_H-M   'P 1'
#
loop_
_entity.id
_entity.type
_entity.pdbx_description
1 polymer ?
#
loop_
_entity_poly.entity_id
_entity_poly.type
_entity_poly.pdbx_seq_one_letter_code
_entity_poly.pdbx_strand_id
1 'polypeptide(L)'
;MPTIALSKSERIDVRASASIKQLLQEAARACHKNVSEFLLDAGITAANQALADRRRFELDETSWAAFQQALDRPVQAKPRLAELLTKPGVLG
;
A
#
# COMPACT_ATOMS: atom_id res chain seq x y z
N MET A 1 -15.28 -24.91 -6.42
CA MET A 1 -15.52 -23.50 -6.05
C MET A 1 -14.91 -22.63 -7.15
N PRO A 2 -15.71 -21.94 -7.99
CA PRO A 2 -15.13 -21.10 -9.02
C PRO A 2 -14.58 -19.83 -8.37
N THR A 3 -13.31 -19.53 -8.62
CA THR A 3 -12.69 -18.26 -8.27
C THR A 3 -13.36 -17.17 -9.09
N ILE A 4 -14.13 -16.30 -8.45
CA ILE A 4 -14.64 -15.07 -9.06
C ILE A 4 -13.39 -14.21 -9.31
N ALA A 5 -12.89 -14.21 -10.54
CA ALA A 5 -12.01 -13.15 -11.00
C ALA A 5 -12.87 -11.88 -10.98
N LEU A 6 -12.71 -11.06 -9.94
CA LEU A 6 -13.31 -9.74 -9.86
C LEU A 6 -12.80 -8.96 -11.08
N SER A 7 -13.62 -8.89 -12.12
CA SER A 7 -13.36 -8.02 -13.25
C SER A 7 -13.17 -6.61 -12.73
N LYS A 8 -12.17 -5.87 -13.24
CA LYS A 8 -12.01 -4.43 -12.97
C LYS A 8 -13.27 -3.71 -13.50
N SER A 9 -14.32 -3.69 -12.70
CA SER A 9 -15.65 -3.20 -13.07
C SER A 9 -15.82 -1.72 -12.73
N GLU A 10 -15.06 -1.22 -11.76
CA GLU A 10 -15.14 0.17 -11.31
C GLU A 10 -14.36 1.10 -12.25
N ARG A 11 -15.02 2.17 -12.70
CA ARG A 11 -14.44 3.18 -13.59
C ARG A 11 -14.07 4.42 -12.79
N ILE A 12 -12.89 4.98 -13.07
CA ILE A 12 -12.42 6.24 -12.49
C ILE A 12 -12.28 7.24 -13.63
N ASP A 13 -13.17 8.24 -13.68
CA ASP A 13 -13.14 9.31 -14.67
C ASP A 13 -12.35 10.51 -14.13
N VAL A 14 -11.26 10.89 -14.81
CA VAL A 14 -10.38 11.99 -14.40
C VAL A 14 -10.34 13.06 -15.49
N ARG A 15 -10.56 14.33 -15.11
CA ARG A 15 -10.41 15.47 -16.01
C ARG A 15 -9.00 16.04 -15.90
N ALA A 16 -8.39 16.34 -17.04
CA ALA A 16 -7.07 16.93 -17.14
C ALA A 16 -7.01 17.91 -18.31
N SER A 17 -6.13 18.91 -18.22
CA SER A 17 -5.80 19.77 -19.36
C SER A 17 -5.01 18.97 -20.43
N ALA A 18 -4.93 19.52 -21.64
CA ALA A 18 -4.16 18.90 -22.73
C ALA A 18 -2.68 18.70 -22.36
N SER A 19 -2.08 19.68 -21.68
CA SER A 19 -0.68 19.61 -21.22
C SER A 19 -0.45 18.49 -20.20
N ILE A 20 -1.35 18.33 -19.23
CA ILE A 20 -1.27 17.24 -18.25
C ILE A 20 -1.47 15.88 -18.92
N LYS A 21 -2.39 15.78 -19.88
CA LYS A 21 -2.59 14.54 -20.64
C LYS A 21 -1.33 14.14 -21.43
N GLN A 22 -0.65 15.10 -22.06
CA GLN A 22 0.60 14.84 -22.78
C GLN A 22 1.71 14.35 -21.84
N LEU A 23 1.88 15.03 -20.71
CA LEU A 23 2.86 14.64 -19.68
C LEU A 23 2.62 13.20 -19.20
N LEU A 24 1.37 12.84 -18.91
CA LEU A 24 1.01 11.48 -18.49
C LEU A 24 1.24 10.44 -19.59
N GLN A 25 1.03 10.80 -20.85
CA GLN A 25 1.32 9.91 -21.99
C GLN A 25 2.81 9.66 -22.16
N GLU A 26 3.64 10.70 -22.03
CA GLU A 26 5.10 10.58 -22.10
C GLU A 26 5.64 9.73 -20.96
N ALA A 27 5.17 9.97 -19.73
CA ALA A 27 5.54 9.17 -18.56
C ALA A 27 5.14 7.68 -18.73
N ALA A 28 3.92 7.42 -19.19
CA ALA A 28 3.46 6.06 -19.45
C ALA A 28 4.32 5.35 -20.51
N ARG A 29 4.68 6.05 -21.59
CA ARG A 29 5.59 5.54 -22.63
C ARG A 29 6.97 5.21 -22.08
N ALA A 30 7.55 6.09 -21.26
CA ALA A 30 8.85 5.87 -20.62
C ALA A 30 8.83 4.63 -19.69
N CYS A 31 7.68 4.33 -19.08
CA CYS A 31 7.49 3.14 -18.26
C CYS A 31 7.02 1.89 -19.03
N HIS A 32 6.93 1.96 -20.37
CA HIS A 32 6.38 0.88 -21.21
C HIS A 32 4.97 0.41 -20.81
N LYS A 33 4.12 1.34 -20.35
CA LYS A 33 2.74 1.09 -19.90
C LYS A 33 1.74 1.91 -20.69
N ASN A 34 0.48 1.49 -20.68
CA ASN A 34 -0.58 2.39 -21.15
C ASN A 34 -0.91 3.46 -20.09
N VAL A 35 -1.59 4.53 -20.49
CA VAL A 35 -1.91 5.67 -19.60
C VAL A 35 -2.75 5.23 -18.41
N SER A 36 -3.69 4.31 -18.62
CA SER A 36 -4.57 3.81 -17.55
C SER A 36 -3.81 2.98 -16.52
N GLU A 37 -2.88 2.12 -16.96
CA GLU A 37 -2.00 1.33 -16.10
C GLU A 37 -1.05 2.23 -15.31
N PHE A 38 -0.42 3.20 -15.99
CA PHE A 38 0.46 4.16 -15.33
C PHE A 38 -0.28 4.95 -14.24
N LEU A 39 -1.48 5.46 -14.55
CA LEU A 39 -2.30 6.19 -13.58
C LEU A 39 -2.79 5.30 -12.44
N LEU A 40 -3.15 4.05 -12.71
CA LEU A 40 -3.59 3.12 -11.67
C LEU A 40 -2.45 2.78 -10.72
N ASP A 41 -1.26 2.47 -11.24
CA ASP A 41 -0.09 2.14 -10.42
C ASP A 41 0.38 3.33 -9.58
N ALA A 42 0.42 4.53 -10.19
CA ALA A 42 0.73 5.76 -9.48
C ALA A 42 -0.34 6.06 -8.41
N GLY A 43 -1.61 5.85 -8.72
CA GLY A 43 -2.73 6.02 -7.81
C GLY A 43 -2.67 5.05 -6.62
N ILE A 44 -2.35 3.78 -6.85
CA ILE A 44 -2.16 2.78 -5.78
C ILE A 44 -1.00 3.20 -4.88
N THR A 45 0.12 3.63 -5.47
CA THR A 45 1.30 4.07 -4.70
C THR A 45 0.95 5.28 -3.83
N ALA A 46 0.30 6.29 -4.42
CA ALA A 46 -0.13 7.48 -3.70
C ALA A 46 -1.18 7.17 -2.62
N ALA A 47 -2.12 6.26 -2.89
CA ALA A 47 -3.12 5.83 -1.92
C ALA A 47 -2.46 5.09 -0.74
N ASN A 48 -1.54 4.16 -1.01
CA ASN A 48 -0.80 3.46 0.03
C ASN A 48 0.03 4.42 0.88
N GLN A 49 0.70 5.39 0.25
CA GLN A 49 1.44 6.41 0.99
C GLN A 49 0.51 7.26 1.86
N ALA A 50 -0.60 7.75 1.31
CA ALA A 50 -1.58 8.53 2.06
C ALA A 50 -2.21 7.75 3.23
N LEU A 51 -2.41 6.43 3.06
CA LEU A 51 -2.89 5.55 4.11
C LEU A 51 -1.80 5.23 5.15
N ALA A 52 -0.55 5.06 4.73
CA ALA A 52 0.58 4.81 5.63
C ALA A 52 0.95 6.06 6.45
N ASP A 53 0.81 7.24 5.85
CA ASP A 53 0.98 8.54 6.52
C ASP A 53 -0.16 8.81 7.53
N ARG A 54 -1.22 7.99 7.55
CA ARG A 54 -2.24 8.09 8.61
C ARG A 54 -1.62 7.71 9.95
N ARG A 55 -1.38 8.75 10.74
CA ARG A 55 -0.98 8.66 12.16
C ARG A 55 -2.11 8.15 13.08
N ARG A 56 -3.32 7.94 12.55
CA ARG A 56 -4.49 7.51 13.32
C ARG A 56 -5.00 6.19 12.76
N PHE A 57 -4.94 5.16 13.59
CA PHE A 57 -5.55 3.86 13.34
C PHE A 57 -6.83 3.79 14.15
N GLU A 58 -7.97 3.69 13.47
CA GLU A 58 -9.24 3.42 14.12
C GLU A 58 -9.39 1.90 14.26
N LEU A 59 -9.53 1.44 15.50
CA LEU A 59 -9.72 0.03 15.83
C LEU A 59 -11.18 -0.16 16.26
N ASP A 60 -11.80 -1.23 15.79
CA ASP A 60 -13.06 -1.70 16.38
C ASP A 60 -12.81 -2.27 17.79
N GLU A 61 -13.88 -2.51 18.53
CA GLU A 61 -13.79 -2.90 19.95
C GLU A 61 -13.04 -4.22 20.15
N THR A 62 -13.15 -5.15 19.20
CA THR A 62 -12.45 -6.45 19.25
C THR A 62 -10.95 -6.27 19.01
N SER A 63 -10.57 -5.46 18.02
CA SER A 63 -9.18 -5.16 17.71
C SER A 63 -8.54 -4.31 18.80
N TRP A 64 -9.30 -3.43 19.44
CA TRP A 64 -8.86 -2.64 20.58
C TRP A 64 -8.53 -3.53 21.78
N ALA A 65 -9.41 -4.48 22.14
CA ALA A 65 -9.16 -5.42 23.23
C ALA A 65 -7.93 -6.30 22.97
N ALA A 66 -7.78 -6.80 21.74
CA ALA A 66 -6.60 -7.58 21.34
C ALA A 66 -5.31 -6.74 21.42
N PHE A 67 -5.38 -5.47 21.03
CA PHE A 67 -4.26 -4.53 21.11
C PHE A 67 -3.86 -4.24 22.56
N GLN A 68 -4.84 -3.99 23.45
CA GLN A 68 -4.57 -3.81 24.88
C GLN A 68 -3.92 -5.05 25.50
N GLN A 69 -4.44 -6.24 25.21
CA GLN A 69 -3.84 -7.49 25.69
C GLN A 69 -2.41 -7.69 25.18
N ALA A 70 -2.10 -7.24 23.96
CA ALA A 70 -0.75 -7.30 23.41
C ALA A 70 0.20 -6.31 24.09
N LEU A 71 -0.28 -5.12 24.47
CA LEU A 71 0.48 -4.12 25.21
C LEU A 71 0.77 -4.53 26.65
N ASP A 72 -0.21 -5.12 27.34
CA ASP A 72 -0.08 -5.57 28.73
C ASP A 72 0.77 -6.86 28.86
N ARG A 73 1.02 -7.55 27.74
CA ARG A 73 1.80 -8.77 27.76
C ARG A 73 3.25 -8.47 28.16
N PRO A 74 3.81 -9.18 29.16
CA PRO A 74 5.21 -9.01 29.52
C PRO A 74 6.11 -9.34 28.34
N VAL A 75 7.24 -8.63 28.24
CA VAL A 75 8.24 -8.85 27.19
C VAL A 75 8.71 -10.30 27.19
N GLN A 76 8.54 -10.97 26.06
CA GLN A 76 8.98 -12.34 25.85
C GLN A 76 10.22 -12.34 24.94
N ALA A 77 11.23 -13.12 25.32
CA ALA A 77 12.37 -13.34 24.47
C ALA A 77 11.91 -13.99 23.16
N LYS A 78 12.30 -13.40 22.03
CA LYS A 78 12.04 -13.92 20.68
C LYS A 78 13.38 -14.20 20.00
N PRO A 79 13.98 -15.40 20.17
CA PRO A 79 15.32 -15.71 19.67
C PRO A 79 15.48 -15.44 18.17
N ARG A 80 14.48 -15.80 17.35
CA ARG A 80 14.45 -15.51 15.92
C ARG A 80 14.47 -14.02 15.58
N LEU A 81 13.84 -13.18 16.41
CA LEU A 81 13.87 -11.72 16.23
C LEU A 81 15.25 -11.18 16.57
N ALA A 82 15.87 -11.67 17.65
CA ALA A 82 17.24 -11.29 18.01
C ALA A 82 18.25 -11.66 16.91
N GLU A 83 18.15 -12.86 16.34
CA GLU A 83 18.97 -13.29 15.20
C GLU A 83 18.71 -12.48 13.92
N LEU A 84 17.51 -11.95 13.72
CA LEU A 84 17.18 -11.13 12.55
C LEU A 84 17.74 -9.72 12.69
N LEU A 85 17.68 -9.13 13.88
CA LEU A 85 18.24 -7.81 14.18
C LEU A 85 19.78 -7.77 14.14
N THR A 86 20.45 -8.91 14.31
CA THR A 86 21.93 -9.01 14.21
C THR A 86 22.42 -9.27 12.79
N LYS A 87 21.54 -9.61 11.84
CA LYS A 87 21.91 -9.79 10.43
C LYS A 87 21.91 -8.43 9.73
N PRO A 88 22.90 -8.15 8.84
CA PRO A 88 22.85 -6.96 8.01
C PRO A 88 21.55 -6.94 7.20
N GLY A 89 20.84 -5.82 7.24
CA GLY A 89 19.63 -5.64 6.47
C GLY A 89 19.91 -5.73 4.97
N VAL A 90 18.91 -6.09 4.18
CA VAL A 90 18.99 -6.17 2.70
C VAL A 90 19.36 -4.82 2.06
N LEU A 91 19.31 -3.72 2.83
CA LEU A 91 19.59 -2.36 2.37
C LEU A 91 21.00 -1.86 2.70
N GLY A 92 21.92 -2.71 3.16
CA GLY A 92 23.36 -2.39 3.27
C GLY A 92 23.67 -1.23 4.21
#